data_AF-A0A1H7WUN8-F1
#
_entry.id   AF-A0A1H7WUN8-F1
#
_cell.length_a   1.000
_cell.length_b   1.000
_cell.length_c   1.000
_cell.angle_alpha   90.00
_cell.angle_beta   90.00
_cell.angle_gamma   90.00
#
_symmetry.space_group_name_H-M   'P 1'
#
loop_
_entity.id
_entity.type
_entity.pdbx_description
1 polymer ?
#
loop_
_entity_poly.entity_id
_entity_poly.type
_entity_poly.pdbx_seq_one_letter_code
_entity_poly.pdbx_strand_id
1 'polypeptide(L)'
;MFSMRGHNRPPFRPKIPGTDLPSPDVPTAIIYRPSRNAMQSGSRPRHWILEFEPAASPQIEPLMGWTATRDPYRPIRLSFPDRESAIDYAERHDWDYIVRDECRRSSKPRREPILRPLDQLDEPQPRGQDATKVTPTEEIGTDPVDLALLESFPASDPPAWTGTTLGGR
;
A
#
# COMPACT_ATOMS: atom_id res chain seq x y z
N MET A 1 -13.19 -20.03 3.80
CA MET A 1 -14.22 -20.81 3.09
C MET A 1 -14.29 -20.28 1.68
N PHE A 2 -13.96 -21.10 0.69
CA PHE A 2 -14.10 -20.76 -0.72
C PHE A 2 -15.55 -21.04 -1.09
N SER A 3 -16.35 -20.02 -1.44
CA SER A 3 -17.68 -20.27 -1.99
C SER A 3 -17.51 -20.85 -3.39
N MET A 4 -17.77 -22.14 -3.53
CA MET A 4 -17.52 -22.93 -4.73
C MET A 4 -18.51 -22.60 -5.85
N ARG A 5 -17.91 -22.41 -7.05
CA ARG A 5 -18.36 -22.82 -8.38
C ARG A 5 -19.85 -22.53 -8.69
N GLY A 6 -20.13 -21.35 -9.23
CA GLY A 6 -20.96 -21.37 -10.45
C GLY A 6 -20.17 -22.24 -11.43
N HIS A 7 -20.69 -23.37 -11.92
CA HIS A 7 -21.69 -23.36 -12.97
C HIS A 7 -22.54 -24.64 -12.92
N ASN A 8 -23.85 -24.45 -13.07
CA ASN A 8 -24.83 -25.52 -13.39
C ASN A 8 -25.25 -25.44 -14.87
N ARG A 9 -24.45 -24.77 -15.73
CA ARG A 9 -24.63 -24.67 -17.19
C ARG A 9 -23.97 -25.87 -17.88
N PRO A 10 -24.48 -26.32 -19.04
CA PRO A 10 -23.85 -27.39 -19.82
C PRO A 10 -22.42 -27.00 -20.22
N PRO A 11 -21.53 -27.96 -20.52
CA PRO A 11 -20.11 -27.72 -20.75
C PRO A 11 -19.87 -26.97 -22.07
N PHE A 12 -20.09 -25.66 -22.07
CA PHE A 12 -19.58 -24.78 -23.12
C PHE A 12 -18.07 -24.66 -22.96
N ARG A 13 -17.36 -24.62 -24.09
CA ARG A 13 -15.90 -24.49 -24.07
C ARG A 13 -15.55 -23.05 -23.70
N PRO A 14 -14.71 -22.82 -22.68
CA PRO A 14 -14.30 -21.47 -22.31
C PRO A 14 -13.60 -20.76 -23.48
N LYS A 15 -13.79 -19.45 -23.61
CA LYS A 15 -13.16 -18.65 -24.69
C LYS A 15 -11.74 -18.25 -24.31
N ILE A 16 -10.81 -18.17 -25.24
CA ILE A 16 -9.47 -17.67 -24.92
C ILE A 16 -9.57 -16.15 -24.67
N PRO A 17 -9.03 -15.61 -23.54
CA PRO A 17 -9.03 -14.18 -23.28
C PRO A 17 -8.45 -13.36 -24.43
N GLY A 18 -9.19 -12.35 -24.86
CA GLY A 18 -8.84 -11.50 -25.99
C GLY A 18 -9.24 -12.04 -27.38
N THR A 19 -9.82 -13.24 -27.45
CA THR A 19 -10.33 -13.82 -28.71
C THR A 19 -11.69 -14.49 -28.52
N ASP A 20 -12.41 -14.74 -29.62
CA ASP A 20 -13.69 -15.48 -29.58
C ASP A 20 -13.51 -16.99 -29.80
N LEU A 21 -12.26 -17.48 -29.82
CA LEU A 21 -11.98 -18.89 -30.06
C LEU A 21 -12.20 -19.72 -28.77
N PRO A 22 -12.95 -20.83 -28.85
CA PRO A 22 -13.11 -21.74 -27.71
C PRO A 22 -11.86 -22.60 -27.52
N SER A 23 -11.34 -22.67 -26.30
CA SER A 23 -10.25 -23.56 -25.90
C SER A 23 -10.58 -24.27 -24.59
N PRO A 24 -10.42 -25.60 -24.48
CA PRO A 24 -10.62 -26.31 -23.22
C PRO A 24 -9.51 -26.06 -22.20
N ASP A 25 -8.38 -25.48 -22.61
CA ASP A 25 -7.17 -25.30 -21.79
C ASP A 25 -7.14 -23.95 -21.05
N VAL A 26 -8.29 -23.30 -20.89
CA VAL A 26 -8.36 -22.04 -20.13
C VAL A 26 -8.37 -22.38 -18.64
N PRO A 27 -7.40 -21.87 -17.85
CA PRO A 27 -7.35 -22.11 -16.42
C PRO A 27 -8.48 -21.39 -15.68
N THR A 28 -8.71 -21.79 -14.43
CA THR A 28 -9.74 -21.16 -13.57
C THR A 28 -9.38 -19.70 -13.28
N ALA A 29 -10.36 -18.81 -13.42
CA ALA A 29 -10.25 -17.40 -13.05
C ALA A 29 -10.43 -17.20 -11.53
N ILE A 30 -9.62 -16.34 -10.94
CA ILE A 30 -9.67 -15.95 -9.54
C ILE A 30 -10.07 -14.48 -9.48
N ILE A 31 -11.22 -14.22 -8.88
CA ILE A 31 -11.74 -12.88 -8.66
C ILE A 31 -11.50 -12.50 -7.21
N TYR A 32 -10.73 -11.45 -6.97
CA TYR A 32 -10.38 -11.02 -5.61
C TYR A 32 -10.17 -9.51 -5.52
N ARG A 33 -10.28 -8.99 -4.29
CA ARG A 33 -9.92 -7.62 -3.99
C ARG A 33 -8.47 -7.57 -3.48
N PRO A 34 -7.58 -6.74 -4.04
CA PRO A 34 -6.20 -6.69 -3.62
C PRO A 34 -6.08 -6.26 -2.16
N SER A 35 -5.18 -6.91 -1.43
CA SER A 35 -4.84 -6.52 -0.07
C SER A 35 -4.12 -5.17 -0.06
N ARG A 36 -4.21 -4.45 1.05
CA ARG A 36 -3.37 -3.27 1.28
C ARG A 36 -1.92 -3.72 1.37
N ASN A 37 -1.00 -2.93 0.83
CA ASN A 37 0.44 -3.12 1.05
C ASN A 37 0.75 -3.01 2.55
N ALA A 38 1.30 -4.07 3.14
CA ALA A 38 1.54 -4.16 4.58
C ALA A 38 2.46 -3.04 5.11
N MET A 39 3.44 -2.61 4.32
CA MET A 39 4.42 -1.59 4.71
C MET A 39 3.87 -0.16 4.61
N GLN A 40 2.87 0.07 3.76
CA GLN A 40 2.33 1.40 3.53
C GLN A 40 1.08 1.61 4.38
N SER A 41 0.86 2.83 4.89
CA SER A 41 -0.31 3.22 5.68
C SER A 41 -1.60 3.39 4.86
N GLY A 42 -1.49 3.40 3.53
CA GLY A 42 -2.56 3.71 2.59
C GLY A 42 -3.81 2.84 2.72
N SER A 43 -4.93 3.36 2.21
CA SER A 43 -6.18 2.60 2.18
C SER A 43 -6.11 1.41 1.22
N ARG A 44 -6.99 0.42 1.42
CA ARG A 44 -7.13 -0.69 0.48
C ARG A 44 -7.67 -0.17 -0.86
N PRO A 45 -7.18 -0.67 -2.00
CA PRO A 45 -7.78 -0.40 -3.29
C PRO A 45 -9.27 -0.81 -3.30
N ARG A 46 -10.10 -0.06 -4.02
CA ARG A 46 -11.55 -0.33 -4.16
C ARG A 46 -11.91 -1.15 -5.39
N HIS A 47 -10.96 -1.35 -6.30
CA HIS A 47 -11.16 -2.19 -7.47
C HIS A 47 -11.04 -3.67 -7.14
N TRP A 48 -11.69 -4.49 -7.94
CA TRP A 48 -11.58 -5.94 -8.01
C TRP A 48 -10.62 -6.34 -9.12
N ILE A 49 -9.89 -7.43 -8.92
CA ILE A 49 -8.98 -7.99 -9.91
C ILE A 49 -9.51 -9.37 -10.30
N LEU A 50 -9.50 -9.64 -11.60
CA LEU A 50 -9.62 -10.97 -12.17
C LEU A 50 -8.25 -11.39 -12.70
N GLU A 51 -7.74 -12.50 -12.18
CA GLU A 51 -6.49 -13.14 -12.62
C GLU A 51 -6.74 -14.62 -12.93
N PHE A 52 -5.84 -15.27 -13.67
CA PHE A 52 -5.93 -16.69 -13.95
C PHE A 52 -5.01 -17.51 -13.04
N GLU A 53 -5.42 -18.75 -12.75
CA GLU A 53 -4.55 -19.70 -12.05
C GLU A 53 -3.30 -20.00 -12.89
N PRO A 54 -2.08 -19.93 -12.31
CA PRO A 54 -0.86 -20.17 -13.06
C PRO A 54 -0.77 -21.64 -13.46
N ALA A 55 -0.75 -21.91 -14.77
CA ALA A 55 -0.67 -23.27 -15.31
C ALA A 55 0.76 -23.84 -15.28
N ALA A 56 1.78 -22.96 -15.35
CA ALA A 56 3.18 -23.35 -15.34
C ALA A 56 4.04 -22.46 -14.44
N SER A 57 5.01 -23.08 -13.76
CA SER A 57 6.04 -22.38 -13.00
C SER A 57 7.00 -21.64 -13.92
N PRO A 58 7.48 -20.42 -13.55
CA PRO A 58 8.51 -19.73 -14.30
C PRO A 58 9.81 -20.53 -14.30
N GLN A 59 10.57 -20.42 -15.38
CA GLN A 59 11.88 -21.06 -15.53
C GLN A 59 12.94 -19.99 -15.78
N ILE A 60 14.16 -20.23 -15.30
CA ILE A 60 15.30 -19.35 -15.55
C ILE A 60 15.95 -19.78 -16.87
N GLU A 61 16.13 -18.83 -17.77
CA GLU A 61 16.78 -19.05 -19.06
C GLU A 61 18.31 -19.21 -18.88
N PRO A 62 18.95 -20.21 -19.51
CA PRO A 62 20.33 -20.60 -19.20
C PRO A 62 21.40 -19.59 -19.64
N LEU A 63 21.17 -18.80 -20.68
CA LEU A 63 22.19 -17.88 -21.22
C LEU A 63 22.24 -16.54 -20.47
N MET A 64 21.10 -15.88 -20.33
CA MET A 64 20.94 -14.53 -19.78
C MET A 64 20.41 -14.53 -18.34
N GLY A 65 19.89 -15.65 -17.85
CA GLY A 65 19.28 -15.73 -16.52
C GLY A 65 17.91 -15.05 -16.42
N TRP A 66 17.25 -14.77 -17.53
CA TRP A 66 15.92 -14.14 -17.52
C TRP A 66 14.84 -15.10 -17.06
N THR A 67 13.81 -14.57 -16.40
CA THR A 67 12.64 -15.37 -16.01
C THR A 67 11.71 -15.53 -17.20
N ALA A 68 11.74 -16.71 -17.82
CA ALA A 68 10.83 -17.09 -18.89
C ALA A 68 9.60 -17.80 -18.33
N THR A 69 8.47 -17.71 -19.02
CA THR A 69 7.22 -18.39 -18.67
C THR A 69 6.60 -18.94 -19.94
N ARG A 70 6.04 -20.17 -19.88
CA ARG A 70 5.32 -20.82 -20.99
C ARG A 70 3.80 -20.62 -20.93
N ASP A 71 3.30 -20.09 -19.83
CA ASP A 71 1.88 -19.82 -19.59
C ASP A 71 1.47 -18.46 -20.20
N PRO A 72 0.58 -18.44 -21.21
CA PRO A 72 0.11 -17.20 -21.84
C PRO A 72 -0.90 -16.42 -20.99
N TYR A 73 -1.53 -17.04 -19.99
CA TYR A 73 -2.58 -16.43 -19.18
C TYR A 73 -2.03 -15.65 -17.98
N ARG A 74 -0.82 -16.00 -17.53
CA ARG A 74 -0.12 -15.37 -16.40
C ARG A 74 -0.04 -13.83 -16.42
N PRO A 75 0.24 -13.15 -17.56
CA PRO A 75 0.30 -11.68 -17.59
C PRO A 75 -1.08 -11.01 -17.55
N ILE A 76 -2.17 -11.75 -17.76
CA ILE A 76 -3.50 -11.18 -17.90
C ILE A 76 -4.06 -10.81 -16.52
N ARG A 77 -4.23 -9.51 -16.30
CA ARG A 77 -4.83 -8.94 -15.08
C ARG A 77 -5.84 -7.89 -15.45
N LEU A 78 -7.10 -8.13 -15.10
CA LEU A 78 -8.20 -7.22 -15.41
C LEU A 78 -8.70 -6.55 -14.14
N SER A 79 -8.85 -5.22 -14.18
CA SER A 79 -9.35 -4.43 -13.06
C SER A 79 -10.79 -4.03 -13.28
N PHE A 80 -11.66 -4.31 -12.31
CA PHE A 80 -13.09 -3.98 -12.33
C PHE A 80 -13.46 -3.08 -11.14
N PRO A 81 -14.47 -2.21 -11.28
CA PRO A 81 -14.97 -1.43 -10.15
C PRO A 81 -15.73 -2.29 -9.13
N ASP A 82 -16.54 -3.24 -9.62
CA ASP A 82 -17.47 -4.04 -8.81
C ASP A 82 -17.19 -5.54 -8.93
N ARG A 83 -17.61 -6.30 -7.90
CA ARG A 83 -17.56 -7.77 -7.89
C ARG A 83 -18.45 -8.37 -8.97
N GLU A 84 -19.67 -7.86 -9.09
CA GLU A 84 -20.68 -8.35 -10.03
C GLU A 84 -20.22 -8.16 -11.47
N SER A 85 -19.63 -7.02 -11.80
CA SER A 85 -19.05 -6.74 -13.12
C SER A 85 -17.95 -7.74 -13.50
N ALA A 86 -17.13 -8.16 -12.54
CA ALA A 86 -16.10 -9.18 -12.78
C ALA A 86 -16.71 -10.58 -13.01
N ILE A 87 -17.80 -10.90 -12.31
CA ILE A 87 -18.52 -12.17 -12.46
C ILE A 87 -19.24 -12.22 -13.82
N ASP A 88 -19.98 -11.17 -14.18
CA ASP A 88 -20.67 -11.06 -15.48
C ASP A 88 -19.67 -11.19 -16.64
N TYR A 89 -18.48 -10.59 -16.51
CA TYR A 89 -17.43 -10.74 -17.52
C TYR A 89 -16.97 -12.20 -17.64
N ALA A 90 -16.66 -12.87 -16.53
CA ALA A 90 -16.26 -14.27 -16.54
C ALA A 90 -17.36 -15.19 -17.12
N GLU A 91 -18.64 -14.90 -16.82
CA GLU A 91 -19.79 -15.65 -17.33
C GLU A 91 -19.99 -15.46 -18.84
N ARG A 92 -19.77 -14.25 -19.40
CA ARG A 92 -19.86 -14.00 -20.85
C ARG A 92 -18.79 -14.73 -21.67
N HIS A 93 -17.65 -15.01 -21.04
CA HIS A 93 -16.53 -15.73 -21.63
C HIS A 93 -16.54 -17.23 -21.30
N ASP A 94 -17.57 -17.69 -20.57
CA ASP A 94 -17.75 -19.08 -20.15
C ASP A 94 -16.56 -19.63 -19.34
N TRP A 95 -15.92 -18.79 -18.52
CA TRP A 95 -14.79 -19.19 -17.66
C TRP A 95 -15.24 -19.77 -16.32
N ASP A 96 -14.53 -20.79 -15.86
CA ASP A 96 -14.64 -21.23 -14.46
C ASP A 96 -14.05 -20.15 -13.56
N TYR A 97 -14.76 -19.76 -12.50
CA TYR A 97 -14.28 -18.71 -11.60
C TYR A 97 -14.40 -19.07 -10.11
N ILE A 98 -13.50 -18.50 -9.31
CA ILE A 98 -13.50 -18.58 -7.85
C ILE A 98 -13.50 -17.16 -7.30
N VAL A 99 -14.52 -16.81 -6.51
CA VAL A 99 -14.56 -15.50 -5.83
C VAL A 99 -13.95 -15.62 -4.44
N ARG A 100 -12.90 -14.83 -4.18
CA ARG A 100 -12.29 -14.70 -2.86
C ARG A 100 -12.90 -13.48 -2.15
N ASP A 101 -13.73 -13.76 -1.15
CA ASP A 101 -14.35 -12.71 -0.35
C ASP A 101 -13.33 -11.94 0.51
N GLU A 102 -13.63 -10.66 0.74
CA GLU A 102 -12.81 -9.82 1.59
C GLU A 102 -12.88 -10.28 3.05
N CYS A 103 -11.74 -10.61 3.64
CA CYS A 103 -11.63 -10.65 5.10
C CYS A 103 -11.85 -9.22 5.63
N ARG A 104 -13.10 -8.90 5.98
CA ARG A 104 -13.46 -7.66 6.66
C ARG A 104 -12.73 -7.64 8.00
N ARG A 105 -11.91 -6.62 8.20
CA ARG A 105 -11.29 -6.40 9.51
C ARG A 105 -12.41 -6.02 10.48
N SER A 106 -12.62 -6.84 11.51
CA SER A 106 -13.42 -6.46 12.66
C SER A 106 -12.77 -5.23 13.29
N SER A 107 -13.44 -4.08 13.25
CA SER A 107 -12.98 -2.88 13.96
C SER A 107 -13.09 -3.14 15.45
N LYS A 108 -11.96 -3.41 16.11
CA LYS A 108 -11.93 -3.40 17.57
C LYS A 108 -12.10 -1.94 18.02
N PRO A 109 -12.96 -1.65 19.02
CA PRO A 109 -13.07 -0.30 19.54
C PRO A 109 -11.72 0.12 20.12
N ARG A 110 -11.28 1.34 19.80
CA ARG A 110 -10.08 1.94 20.39
C ARG A 110 -10.34 2.08 21.88
N ARG A 111 -9.56 1.37 22.70
CA ARG A 111 -9.60 1.55 24.15
C ARG A 111 -8.90 2.87 24.47
N GLU A 112 -9.55 3.73 25.23
CA GLU A 112 -8.92 4.95 25.74
C GLU A 112 -7.76 4.57 26.68
N PRO A 113 -6.63 5.30 26.62
CA PRO A 113 -5.53 5.08 27.54
C PRO A 113 -5.98 5.36 28.97
N ILE A 114 -5.56 4.51 29.91
CA ILE A 114 -5.92 4.59 31.34
C ILE A 114 -5.35 5.86 32.02
N LEU A 115 -4.39 6.53 31.37
CA LEU A 115 -3.75 7.73 31.89
C LEU A 115 -4.76 8.89 31.93
N ARG A 116 -5.30 9.16 33.13
CA ARG A 116 -6.01 10.40 33.43
C ARG A 116 -5.04 11.57 33.15
N PRO A 117 -5.43 12.59 32.36
CA PRO A 117 -4.61 13.78 32.18
C PRO A 117 -4.23 14.36 33.53
N LEU A 118 -2.93 14.56 33.75
CA LEU A 118 -2.36 15.10 35.00
C LEU A 118 -2.48 16.63 35.02
N ASP A 119 -3.56 17.20 34.49
CA ASP A 119 -3.76 18.64 34.31
C ASP A 119 -4.25 19.35 35.59
N GLN A 120 -4.23 18.66 36.73
CA GLN A 120 -4.66 19.20 38.01
C GLN A 120 -3.58 18.99 39.08
N LEU A 121 -2.43 19.62 38.88
CA LEU A 121 -1.53 19.96 39.98
C LEU A 121 -2.01 21.31 40.54
N ASP A 122 -2.34 21.32 41.83
CA ASP A 122 -2.74 22.52 42.58
C ASP A 122 -1.79 23.69 42.30
N GLU A 123 -2.34 24.83 41.89
CA GLU A 123 -1.64 26.11 41.80
C GLU A 123 -0.93 26.42 43.13
N PRO A 124 0.41 26.62 43.15
CA PRO A 124 1.09 26.99 44.39
C PRO A 124 0.73 28.43 44.79
N GLN A 125 0.14 28.58 45.98
CA GLN A 125 -0.21 29.88 46.56
C GLN A 125 1.03 30.78 46.68
N PRO A 126 0.96 32.07 46.27
CA PRO A 126 2.10 32.97 46.34
C PRO A 126 2.40 33.31 47.81
N ARG A 127 3.53 32.83 48.32
CA ARG A 127 4.05 33.24 49.63
C ARG A 127 5.00 34.43 49.43
N GLY A 128 4.78 35.45 50.25
CA GLY A 128 5.27 36.81 50.06
C GLY A 128 6.78 37.01 49.97
N GLN A 129 7.06 38.11 49.27
CA GLN A 129 8.20 39.03 49.25
C GLN A 129 9.18 38.92 50.44
N ASP A 130 10.48 38.84 50.14
CA ASP A 130 11.49 39.65 50.83
C ASP A 130 12.82 39.73 50.06
N ALA A 131 13.52 40.83 50.31
CA ALA A 131 14.59 41.46 49.52
C ALA A 131 15.95 40.74 49.49
N THR A 132 16.74 40.94 48.42
CA THR A 132 17.96 41.79 48.41
C THR A 132 18.82 41.62 47.14
N LYS A 133 19.35 42.77 46.71
CA LYS A 133 20.32 43.14 45.66
C LYS A 133 21.51 42.19 45.46
N VAL A 134 21.99 42.03 44.21
CA VAL A 134 23.37 42.29 43.71
C VAL A 134 23.50 41.81 42.23
N THR A 135 23.88 42.71 41.34
CA THR A 135 24.73 42.45 40.15
C THR A 135 26.11 43.08 40.43
N PRO A 136 27.22 42.81 39.70
CA PRO A 136 27.46 41.92 38.54
C PRO A 136 28.74 41.05 38.70
N THR A 137 29.08 40.20 37.72
CA THR A 137 30.45 39.97 37.18
C THR A 137 30.38 38.99 35.99
N GLU A 138 31.00 39.39 34.89
CA GLU A 138 31.19 38.63 33.66
C GLU A 138 32.06 37.40 33.89
N GLU A 139 31.75 36.28 33.23
CA GLU A 139 32.78 35.35 32.80
C GLU A 139 32.41 34.89 31.38
N ILE A 140 33.35 35.12 30.48
CA ILE A 140 33.30 34.85 29.06
C ILE A 140 33.22 33.33 28.87
N GLY A 141 31.99 32.82 28.76
CA GLY A 141 31.72 31.46 28.31
C GLY A 141 31.63 31.46 26.81
N THR A 142 32.67 30.97 26.14
CA THR A 142 32.62 30.62 24.72
C THR A 142 31.45 29.68 24.48
N ASP A 143 30.34 30.20 23.94
CA ASP A 143 29.18 29.39 23.58
C ASP A 143 29.57 28.46 22.41
N PRO A 144 29.33 27.14 22.51
CA PRO A 144 29.68 26.19 21.44
C PRO A 144 28.81 26.33 20.18
N VAL A 145 27.81 27.22 20.23
CA VAL A 145 26.83 27.42 19.15
C VAL A 145 27.42 28.22 17.98
N ASP A 146 28.38 29.11 18.24
CA ASP A 146 29.02 29.91 17.17
C ASP A 146 30.02 29.10 16.32
N LEU A 147 30.60 28.03 16.88
CA LEU A 147 31.50 27.13 16.13
C LEU A 147 30.75 26.28 15.08
N ALA A 148 29.47 25.98 15.32
CA ALA A 148 28.65 25.20 14.39
C ALA A 148 28.27 25.97 13.11
N LEU A 149 28.32 27.31 13.12
CA LEU A 149 28.03 28.14 11.95
C LEU A 149 29.18 28.17 10.93
N LEU A 150 30.41 27.85 11.34
CA LEU A 150 31.56 27.70 10.42
C LEU A 150 31.65 26.30 9.82
N GLU A 151 31.01 25.31 10.45
CA GLU A 151 30.82 23.97 9.90
C GLU A 151 29.48 23.91 9.15
N SER A 152 29.28 24.87 8.23
CA SER A 152 28.40 24.64 7.09
C SER A 152 29.01 23.49 6.30
N PHE A 153 28.60 22.27 6.65
CA PHE A 153 28.78 21.10 5.81
C PHE A 153 28.42 21.50 4.38
N PRO A 154 29.29 21.28 3.39
CA PRO A 154 28.91 21.43 1.99
C PRO A 154 27.91 20.30 1.72
N ALA A 155 26.66 20.53 2.09
CA ALA A 155 25.54 19.78 1.59
C ALA A 155 25.69 19.87 0.09
N SER A 156 26.08 18.73 -0.51
CA SER A 156 26.17 18.54 -1.94
C SER A 156 24.95 19.20 -2.55
N ASP A 157 25.15 20.31 -3.26
CA ASP A 157 24.16 20.73 -4.24
C ASP A 157 23.93 19.49 -5.12
N PRO A 158 22.72 18.89 -5.11
CA PRO A 158 22.45 17.80 -6.02
C PRO A 158 22.68 18.32 -7.45
N PRO A 159 23.28 17.52 -8.35
CA PRO A 159 23.56 17.97 -9.71
C PRO A 159 22.28 18.51 -10.35
N ALA A 160 22.40 19.69 -10.98
CA ALA A 160 21.32 20.58 -11.44
C ALA A 160 20.38 20.04 -12.55
N TRP A 161 20.10 18.74 -12.58
CA TRP A 161 19.14 18.12 -13.51
C TRP A 161 17.71 18.03 -12.94
N THR A 162 17.44 18.37 -11.68
CA THR A 162 16.04 18.53 -11.23
C THR A 162 15.46 19.86 -11.72
N GLY A 163 15.34 19.98 -13.05
CA GLY A 163 14.53 20.99 -13.71
C GLY A 163 13.06 20.75 -13.38
N THR A 164 12.58 21.38 -12.32
CA THR A 164 11.15 21.56 -12.07
C THR A 164 10.85 23.05 -12.22
N THR A 165 10.54 23.49 -13.44
CA THR A 165 9.82 24.73 -13.64
C THR A 165 8.33 24.40 -13.66
N LEU A 166 7.70 24.57 -12.51
CA LEU A 166 6.24 24.64 -12.39
C LEU A 166 5.83 26.03 -12.87
N GLY A 167 5.64 26.18 -14.18
CA GLY A 167 5.17 27.40 -14.81
C GLY A 167 3.66 27.33 -15.03
N GLY A 168 2.91 28.06 -14.22
CA GLY A 168 1.47 28.24 -14.39
C GLY A 168 1.11 29.12 -15.58
N ARG A 169 -0.06 28.83 -16.16
CA ARG A 169 -0.99 29.82 -16.71
C ARG A 169 -2.39 29.22 -16.76
#